data_AF-A0A328TS62-F1
#
_entry.id   AF-A0A328TS62-F1
#
_cell.length_a   1.000
_cell.length_b   1.000
_cell.length_c   1.000
_cell.angle_alpha   90.00
_cell.angle_beta   90.00
_cell.angle_gamma   90.00
#
_symmetry.space_group_name_H-M   'P 1'
#
loop_
_entity.id
_entity.type
_entity.pdbx_description
1 polymer ?
#
loop_
_entity_poly.entity_id
_entity_poly.type
_entity_poly.pdbx_seq_one_letter_code
_entity_poly.pdbx_strand_id
1 'polypeptide(L)' 'MADYSMTFSNTLAQLGGKDSLRELSELMLNRITEADVTQRINAEPHQRCDECETYRNGYRDRVQHLAWHARPAYPQAA' A
#
# COMPACT_ATOMS: atom_id res chain seq x y z
N MET A 1 -5.62 -17.77 -10.19
CA MET A 1 -5.63 -18.16 -8.76
C MET A 1 -4.25 -18.65 -8.30
N ALA A 2 -3.51 -19.44 -9.09
CA ALA A 2 -2.13 -19.86 -8.76
C ALA A 2 -1.08 -18.73 -8.90
N ASP A 3 -1.29 -17.80 -9.83
CA ASP A 3 -0.31 -16.74 -10.16
C ASP A 3 -0.08 -15.78 -8.98
N TYR A 4 -1.13 -15.43 -8.25
CA TYR A 4 -1.02 -14.56 -7.08
C TYR A 4 -0.25 -15.20 -5.93
N SER A 5 -0.38 -16.52 -5.75
CA SER A 5 0.34 -17.29 -4.74
C SER A 5 1.84 -17.40 -5.06
N MET A 6 2.18 -17.66 -6.33
CA MET A 6 3.57 -17.65 -6.79
C MET A 6 4.21 -16.26 -6.66
N THR A 7 3.46 -15.20 -6.98
CA THR A 7 3.95 -13.83 -6.89
C THR A 7 4.25 -13.45 -5.44
N PHE A 8 3.35 -13.80 -4.51
CA PHE A 8 3.53 -13.54 -3.09
C PHE A 8 4.75 -14.28 -2.50
N SER A 9 4.90 -15.56 -2.85
CA SER A 9 6.02 -16.39 -2.39
C SER A 9 7.36 -15.86 -2.90
N ASN A 10 7.43 -15.42 -4.16
CA ASN A 10 8.62 -14.78 -4.73
C ASN A 10 8.94 -13.42 -4.11
N THR A 11 7.92 -12.62 -3.75
CA THR A 11 8.17 -11.36 -3.01
C THR A 11 8.72 -11.64 -1.63
N LEU A 12 8.17 -12.62 -0.89
CA LEU A 12 8.68 -13.01 0.43
C LEU A 12 10.12 -13.53 0.37
N ALA A 13 10.45 -14.32 -0.66
CA ALA A 13 11.81 -14.83 -0.85
C ALA A 13 12.84 -13.71 -1.13
N GLN A 14 12.42 -12.62 -1.79
CA GLN A 14 13.27 -11.46 -2.07
C GLN A 14 13.43 -10.53 -0.85
N LEU A 15 12.42 -10.47 0.03
CA LEU A 15 12.42 -9.64 1.24
C LEU A 15 13.31 -10.19 2.38
N GLY A 16 14.27 -11.06 2.12
CA GLY A 16 15.12 -11.70 3.14
C GLY A 16 16.09 -10.73 3.83
N GLY A 17 15.62 -9.96 4.81
CA GLY A 17 16.42 -8.98 5.55
C GLY A 17 15.85 -8.61 6.93
N LYS A 18 16.61 -7.80 7.69
CA LYS A 18 16.24 -7.35 9.05
C LYS A 18 14.93 -6.55 9.09
N ASP A 19 14.58 -5.89 7.98
CA ASP A 19 13.37 -5.07 7.83
C ASP A 19 12.27 -5.73 6.97
N SER A 20 12.38 -7.04 6.73
CA SER A 20 11.48 -7.85 5.91
C SER A 20 9.99 -7.67 6.25
N LEU A 21 9.63 -7.69 7.53
CA LEU A 21 8.24 -7.51 7.96
C LEU A 21 7.73 -6.09 7.70
N ARG A 22 8.60 -5.09 7.82
CA ARG A 22 8.26 -3.69 7.54
C ARG A 22 7.99 -3.51 6.06
N GLU A 23 8.91 -3.93 5.21
CA GLU A 23 8.74 -3.86 3.76
C GLU A 23 7.51 -4.67 3.28
N LEU A 24 7.26 -5.85 3.87
CA LEU A 24 6.07 -6.64 3.57
C LEU A 24 4.79 -5.90 3.96
N SER A 25 4.76 -5.30 5.14
CA SER A 25 3.60 -4.55 5.61
C SER A 25 3.34 -3.31 4.76
N GLU A 26 4.38 -2.57 4.36
CA GLU A 26 4.28 -1.43 3.46
C GLU A 26 3.72 -1.85 2.10
N LEU A 27 4.23 -2.95 1.54
CA LEU A 27 3.75 -3.52 0.29
C LEU A 27 2.27 -3.92 0.38
N MET A 28 1.87 -4.62 1.43
CA MET A 28 0.49 -5.08 1.61
C MET A 28 -0.47 -3.91 1.85
N LEU A 29 -0.06 -2.91 2.64
CA LEU A 29 -0.85 -1.69 2.86
C LEU A 29 -1.05 -0.91 1.57
N ASN A 30 -0.03 -0.79 0.72
CA ASN A 30 -0.16 -0.15 -0.58
C ASN A 30 -1.18 -0.89 -1.47
N ARG A 31 -1.15 -2.22 -1.50
CA ARG A 31 -2.11 -3.02 -2.29
C ARG A 31 -3.55 -2.89 -1.78
N ILE A 32 -3.75 -2.93 -0.47
CA ILE A 32 -5.08 -2.76 0.14
C ILE A 32 -5.61 -1.35 -0.16
N THR A 33 -4.76 -0.33 -0.03
CA THR A 33 -5.14 1.06 -0.32
C THR A 33 -5.52 1.24 -1.78
N GLU A 34 -4.78 0.64 -2.72
CA GLU A 34 -5.13 0.71 -4.14
C GLU A 34 -6.47 0.02 -4.43
N ALA A 35 -6.72 -1.14 -3.83
CA ALA A 35 -8.00 -1.85 -3.98
C ALA A 35 -9.18 -1.02 -3.44
N ASP A 36 -9.01 -0.38 -2.29
CA ASP A 36 -10.02 0.51 -1.70
C ASP A 36 -10.31 1.71 -2.60
N VAL A 37 -9.26 2.33 -3.17
CA VAL A 37 -9.40 3.44 -4.13
C VAL A 37 -10.12 3.00 -5.40
N THR A 38 -9.76 1.85 -5.96
CA THR A 38 -10.43 1.29 -7.15
C THR A 38 -11.91 1.02 -6.88
N GLN A 39 -12.24 0.42 -5.73
CA GLN A 39 -13.61 0.15 -5.33
C GLN A 39 -14.40 1.46 -5.15
N ARG A 40 -13.79 2.47 -4.54
CA ARG A 40 -14.43 3.78 -4.32
C ARG A 40 -14.65 4.57 -5.61
N ILE A 41 -13.72 4.48 -6.57
CA ILE A 41 -13.85 5.18 -7.86
C ILE A 41 -14.76 4.42 -8.82
N ASN A 42 -14.95 3.11 -8.60
CA ASN A 42 -15.62 2.17 -9.50
C ASN A 42 -14.94 2.09 -10.89
N ALA A 43 -13.61 2.21 -10.92
CA ALA A 43 -12.82 2.05 -12.14
C ALA A 43 -11.36 1.68 -11.84
N GLU A 44 -10.80 0.77 -12.64
CA GLU A 44 -9.37 0.44 -12.60
C GLU A 44 -8.49 1.62 -13.04
N PRO A 45 -7.17 1.60 -12.75
CA PRO A 45 -6.24 2.62 -13.21
C PRO A 45 -6.34 2.83 -14.74
N HIS A 46 -6.59 4.07 -15.14
CA HIS A 46 -6.75 4.50 -16.55
C HIS A 46 -7.94 3.87 -17.30
N GLN A 47 -8.82 3.13 -16.62
CA GLN A 47 -10.01 2.60 -17.24
C GLN A 47 -11.00 3.75 -17.51
N ARG A 48 -11.57 3.75 -18.72
CA ARG A 48 -12.71 4.63 -19.02
C ARG A 48 -13.97 4.02 -18.43
N CYS A 49 -14.66 4.80 -17.61
CA CYS A 49 -15.93 4.43 -17.01
C CYS A 49 -16.79 5.70 -16.92
N ASP A 50 -18.02 5.61 -17.40
CA ASP A 50 -18.98 6.73 -17.39
C ASP A 50 -19.61 6.91 -15.99
N GLU A 51 -19.47 5.92 -15.12
CA GLU A 51 -19.97 5.88 -13.74
C GLU A 51 -18.89 6.25 -12.71
N CYS A 52 -17.72 6.74 -13.13
CA CYS A 52 -16.65 7.17 -12.24
C CYS A 52 -17.14 8.24 -11.26
N GLU A 53 -17.14 7.95 -9.96
CA GLU A 53 -17.58 8.91 -8.94
C GLU A 53 -16.56 10.04 -8.70
N THR A 54 -15.27 9.78 -8.92
CA THR A 54 -14.17 10.72 -8.67
C THR A 54 -12.88 10.31 -9.40
N TYR A 55 -11.89 11.20 -9.46
CA TYR A 55 -10.58 10.95 -10.07
C TYR A 55 -9.49 10.58 -9.04
N ARG A 56 -8.48 9.81 -9.48
CA ARG A 56 -7.25 9.53 -8.69
C ARG A 56 -6.37 10.79 -8.66
N ASN A 57 -5.85 11.16 -7.47
CA ASN A 57 -5.05 12.38 -7.25
C ASN A 57 -3.57 12.08 -6.95
N GLY A 58 -3.00 11.09 -7.66
CA GLY A 58 -1.61 10.66 -7.45
C GLY A 58 -1.32 10.10 -6.05
N TYR A 59 -0.03 9.86 -5.78
CA TYR A 59 0.45 9.33 -4.50
C TYR A 59 1.17 10.40 -3.69
N ARG A 60 1.15 10.26 -2.37
CA ARG A 60 1.90 11.11 -1.44
C ARG A 60 2.66 10.24 -0.45
N ASP A 61 3.93 10.55 -0.27
CA ASP A 61 4.76 9.86 0.71
C ASP A 61 4.21 10.04 2.12
N ARG A 62 4.10 8.92 2.84
CA ARG A 62 3.73 8.89 4.25
C ARG A 62 4.59 7.87 4.97
N VAL A 63 5.18 8.30 6.09
CA VAL A 63 5.86 7.38 7.01
C VAL A 63 4.80 6.58 7.76
N GLN A 64 4.82 5.26 7.59
CA GLN A 64 3.89 4.36 8.26
C GLN A 64 4.43 4.03 9.66
N HIS A 65 3.75 4.52 10.69
CA HIS A 65 4.06 4.20 12.08
C HIS A 65 3.25 2.98 12.50
N LEU A 66 3.83 1.79 12.27
CA LEU A 66 3.26 0.55 12.79
C LEU A 66 3.57 0.45 14.28
N ALA A 67 2.64 -0.09 15.07
CA ALA A 67 2.78 -0.20 16.53
C ALA A 67 4.05 -0.95 16.99
N TRP A 68 4.67 -1.73 16.09
CA TRP A 68 5.94 -2.42 16.29
C TRP A 68 7.16 -1.48 16.36
N HIS A 69 7.01 -0.22 15.95
CA HIS A 69 8.01 0.83 16.13
C HIS A 69 7.52 1.82 17.20
N ALA A 70 8.37 2.09 18.20
CA ALA A 70 8.15 3.16 19.16
C ALA A 70 7.90 4.47 18.40
N ARG A 71 6.78 5.15 18.71
CA ARG A 71 6.47 6.47 18.12
C ARG A 71 7.68 7.39 18.31
N PRO A 72 8.25 7.98 17.26
CA PRO A 72 9.16 9.08 17.46
C PRO A 72 8.36 10.23 18.09
N ALA A 73 8.89 10.78 19.19
CA ALA A 73 8.35 11.99 19.79
C ALA A 73 8.53 13.12 18.78
N TYR A 74 7.45 13.52 18.11
CA TYR A 74 7.48 14.73 17.29
C TYR A 74 7.78 15.92 18.20
N PRO A 75 8.74 16.80 17.87
CA PRO A 75 8.86 18.07 18.57
C PRO A 75 7.62 18.89 18.21
N GLN A 76 6.88 19.33 19.22
CA GLN A 76 5.86 20.36 19.06
C GLN A 76 6.54 21.56 18.42
N ALA A 77 6.12 21.91 17.20
CA ALA A 77 6.51 23.18 16.59
C ALA A 77 6.00 24.31 17.50
N ALA A 78 6.95 25.17 17.92
CA ALA A 78 6.70 26.37 18.73
C ALA A 78 5.94 27.43 17.94
#